data_AF-A0A4R3KKF7-F1
#
_entry.id   AF-A0A4R3KKF7-F1
#
_cell.length_a   1.000
_cell.length_b   1.000
_cell.length_c   1.000
_cell.angle_alpha   90.00
_cell.angle_beta   90.00
_cell.angle_gamma   90.00
#
_symmetry.space_group_name_H-M   'P 1'
#
loop_
_entity.id
_entity.type
_entity.pdbx_description
1 polymer ?
#
loop_
_entity_poly.entity_id
_entity_poly.type
_entity_poly.pdbx_seq_one_letter_code
_entity_poly.pdbx_strand_id
1 'polypeptide(L)'
;MDEQEYRYWVNHVQQVIELKDGAFDEFENWQNRALLSRILANMNIYRPAIKLMESILDEAKKEDEEHYVWALSDLANFYWLQDENKEKVLELLNIAINQMNQLDKNTFPFINKGFLYNQMWQILALAGDSAKVNQQIHIIIQNEELRNCSKTNSLLFYCYFNLALFAYERGEYEKTISLLRRAYSYSEIKQEEIERIVQSDLTLQRKVGEILSLVNRFLYFES
;
A
#
# COMPACT_ATOMS: atom_id res chain seq x y z
N MET A 1 24.78 0.34 5.83
CA MET A 1 24.99 -0.57 6.98
C MET A 1 26.14 -1.48 6.59
N ASP A 2 27.02 -1.86 7.53
CA ASP A 2 28.07 -2.85 7.27
C ASP A 2 27.63 -4.26 7.72
N GLU A 3 28.43 -5.29 7.39
CA GLU A 3 28.10 -6.67 7.75
C GLU A 3 28.02 -6.87 9.27
N GLN A 4 28.82 -6.16 10.06
CA GLN A 4 28.79 -6.30 11.52
C GLN A 4 27.47 -5.78 12.10
N GLU A 5 27.02 -4.59 11.70
CA GLU A 5 25.73 -4.02 12.07
C GLU A 5 24.58 -4.91 11.55
N TYR A 6 24.71 -5.50 10.35
CA TYR A 6 23.73 -6.46 9.82
C TYR A 6 23.59 -7.70 10.71
N ARG A 7 24.70 -8.37 11.07
CA ARG A 7 24.69 -9.57 11.93
C ARG A 7 24.11 -9.28 13.31
N TYR A 8 24.35 -8.09 13.85
CA TYR A 8 23.72 -7.67 15.10
C TYR A 8 22.19 -7.69 14.99
N TRP A 9 21.63 -7.13 13.92
CA TRP A 9 20.18 -7.10 13.72
C TRP A 9 19.58 -8.48 13.39
N VAL A 10 20.29 -9.32 12.66
CA VAL A 10 19.89 -10.73 12.44
C VAL A 10 19.76 -11.45 13.79
N ASN A 11 20.78 -11.36 14.65
CA ASN A 11 20.76 -11.97 15.98
C ASN A 11 19.63 -11.41 16.85
N HIS A 12 19.35 -10.11 16.75
CA HIS A 12 18.24 -9.49 17.47
C HIS A 12 16.89 -10.06 17.03
N VAL A 13 16.66 -10.21 15.73
CA VAL A 13 15.43 -10.80 15.19
C VAL A 13 15.27 -12.27 15.59
N GLN A 14 16.35 -13.04 15.55
CA GLN A 14 16.35 -14.46 15.95
C GLN A 14 15.96 -14.70 17.42
N GLN A 15 16.11 -13.70 18.29
CA GLN A 15 15.67 -13.79 19.68
C GLN A 15 14.14 -13.72 19.82
N VAL A 16 13.45 -13.21 18.80
CA VAL A 16 12.01 -12.90 18.85
C VAL A 16 11.20 -13.71 17.83
N ILE A 17 11.82 -14.10 16.71
CA ILE A 17 11.18 -14.81 15.61
C ILE A 17 12.01 -16.06 15.29
N GLU A 18 11.34 -17.21 15.22
CA GLU A 18 11.95 -18.44 14.74
C GLU A 18 12.17 -18.33 13.23
N LEU A 19 13.44 -18.37 12.82
CA LEU A 19 13.85 -18.31 11.42
C LEU A 19 14.22 -19.71 10.93
N LYS A 20 14.00 -19.96 9.64
CA LYS A 20 14.51 -21.18 8.99
C LYS A 20 16.04 -21.13 8.92
N ASP A 21 16.66 -22.30 8.99
CA ASP A 21 18.10 -22.45 8.71
C ASP A 21 18.44 -21.82 7.36
N GLY A 22 19.52 -21.04 7.30
CA GLY A 22 19.93 -20.32 6.11
C GLY A 22 19.36 -18.91 5.95
N ALA A 23 18.38 -18.52 6.77
CA ALA A 23 17.79 -17.18 6.69
C ALA A 23 18.82 -16.12 7.13
N PHE A 24 19.04 -15.12 6.26
CA PHE A 24 19.98 -14.02 6.49
C PHE A 24 21.46 -14.43 6.56
N ASP A 25 21.82 -15.58 5.99
CA ASP A 25 23.20 -16.06 6.00
C ASP A 25 24.15 -15.16 5.19
N GLU A 26 23.64 -14.48 4.16
CA GLU A 26 24.45 -13.66 3.24
C GLU A 26 24.03 -12.20 3.31
N PHE A 27 24.96 -11.32 3.73
CA PHE A 27 24.76 -9.88 3.76
C PHE A 27 24.64 -9.27 2.34
N GLU A 28 25.46 -9.77 1.40
CA GLU A 28 25.49 -9.27 0.02
C GLU A 28 24.16 -9.53 -0.72
N ASN A 29 23.41 -10.56 -0.31
CA ASN A 29 22.10 -10.87 -0.85
C ASN A 29 21.10 -9.75 -0.49
N TRP A 30 20.68 -8.98 -1.50
CA TRP A 30 19.79 -7.83 -1.29
C TRP A 30 18.39 -8.27 -0.84
N GLN A 31 17.91 -9.44 -1.23
CA GLN A 31 16.63 -9.98 -0.78
C GLN A 31 16.64 -10.25 0.74
N ASN A 32 17.76 -10.77 1.26
CA ASN A 32 17.96 -10.94 2.70
C ASN A 32 17.94 -9.60 3.44
N ARG A 33 18.60 -8.56 2.89
CA ARG A 33 18.57 -7.20 3.45
C ARG A 33 17.16 -6.60 3.43
N ALA A 34 16.41 -6.80 2.34
CA ALA A 34 15.02 -6.35 2.19
C ALA A 34 14.09 -7.01 3.22
N LEU A 35 14.19 -8.33 3.36
CA LEU A 35 13.37 -9.08 4.31
C LEU A 35 13.70 -8.70 5.76
N LEU A 36 14.98 -8.58 6.11
CA LEU A 36 15.39 -8.12 7.45
C LEU A 36 14.87 -6.71 7.73
N SER A 37 14.93 -5.81 6.75
CA SER A 37 14.37 -4.45 6.86
C SER A 37 12.89 -4.48 7.22
N ARG A 38 12.08 -5.25 6.50
CA ARG A 38 10.63 -5.39 6.76
C ARG A 38 10.34 -5.96 8.15
N ILE A 39 11.11 -6.96 8.59
CA ILE A 39 10.96 -7.53 9.94
C ILE A 39 11.27 -6.48 11.01
N LEU A 40 12.38 -5.75 10.87
CA LEU A 40 12.74 -4.69 11.80
C LEU A 40 11.68 -3.59 11.85
N ALA A 41 11.12 -3.20 10.71
CA ALA A 41 10.03 -2.23 10.64
C ALA A 41 8.74 -2.74 11.32
N ASN A 42 8.41 -4.02 11.17
CA ASN A 42 7.29 -4.65 11.88
C ASN A 42 7.51 -4.68 13.41
N MET A 43 8.76 -4.65 13.86
CA MET A 43 9.13 -4.48 15.27
C MET A 43 9.20 -3.00 15.70
N ASN A 44 8.81 -2.06 14.83
CA ASN A 44 8.92 -0.60 15.00
C ASN A 44 10.37 -0.09 15.13
N ILE A 45 11.35 -0.81 14.59
CA ILE A 45 12.77 -0.44 14.60
C ILE A 45 13.14 0.16 13.24
N TYR A 46 12.68 1.38 12.98
CA TYR A 46 12.73 1.97 11.63
C TYR A 46 14.12 2.40 11.16
N ARG A 47 14.97 2.95 12.02
CA ARG A 47 16.28 3.47 11.61
C ARG A 47 17.18 2.44 10.89
N PRO A 48 17.40 1.22 11.43
CA PRO A 48 18.12 0.19 10.70
C PRO A 48 17.33 -0.39 9.52
N ALA A 49 16.00 -0.45 9.60
CA ALA A 49 15.15 -0.87 8.48
C ALA A 49 15.35 0.05 7.26
N ILE A 50 15.30 1.37 7.46
CA ILE A 50 15.56 2.38 6.43
C ILE A 50 16.94 2.17 5.81
N LYS A 51 18.00 2.09 6.63
CA LYS A 51 19.38 1.87 6.15
C LYS A 51 19.50 0.62 5.26
N LEU A 52 18.84 -0.48 5.64
CA LEU A 52 18.85 -1.72 4.87
C LEU A 52 18.09 -1.56 3.56
N MET A 53 16.90 -0.97 3.60
CA MET A 53 16.07 -0.78 2.41
C MET A 53 16.73 0.18 1.40
N GLU A 54 17.36 1.26 1.88
CA GLU A 54 18.15 2.15 1.03
C GLU A 54 19.32 1.44 0.35
N SER A 55 19.95 0.49 1.06
CA SER A 55 21.12 -0.21 0.53
C SER A 55 20.80 -1.12 -0.65
N ILE A 56 19.53 -1.51 -0.85
CA ILE A 56 19.13 -2.45 -1.89
C ILE A 56 18.60 -1.79 -3.17
N LEU A 57 18.35 -0.48 -3.17
CA LEU A 57 17.59 0.19 -4.24
C LEU A 57 18.27 0.05 -5.60
N ASP A 58 19.60 0.20 -5.66
CA ASP A 58 20.36 0.12 -6.91
C ASP A 58 20.43 -1.31 -7.47
N GLU A 59 20.44 -2.32 -6.61
CA GLU A 59 20.47 -3.73 -7.00
C GLU A 59 19.08 -4.17 -7.46
N ALA A 60 18.05 -3.91 -6.65
CA ALA A 60 16.66 -4.19 -6.99
C ALA A 60 16.27 -3.53 -8.33
N LYS A 61 16.65 -2.27 -8.55
CA LYS A 61 16.36 -1.58 -9.82
C LYS A 61 16.94 -2.29 -11.05
N LYS A 62 18.08 -2.97 -10.93
CA LYS A 62 18.76 -3.65 -12.04
C LYS A 62 18.23 -5.07 -12.25
N GLU A 63 17.86 -5.74 -11.16
CA GLU A 63 17.55 -7.16 -11.16
C GLU A 63 16.04 -7.44 -11.22
N ASP A 64 15.23 -6.59 -10.59
CA ASP A 64 13.79 -6.82 -10.41
C ASP A 64 13.03 -5.49 -10.22
N GLU A 65 12.43 -5.01 -11.31
CA GLU A 65 11.70 -3.73 -11.34
C GLU A 65 10.49 -3.70 -10.39
N GLU A 66 9.82 -4.83 -10.18
CA GLU A 66 8.68 -4.91 -9.26
C GLU A 66 9.15 -4.82 -7.81
N HIS A 67 10.20 -5.56 -7.44
CA HIS A 67 10.79 -5.45 -6.11
C HIS A 67 11.36 -4.05 -5.86
N TYR A 68 11.89 -3.37 -6.87
CA TYR A 68 12.29 -1.97 -6.75
C TYR A 68 11.11 -1.05 -6.40
N VAL A 69 9.97 -1.21 -7.06
CA VAL A 69 8.75 -0.45 -6.74
C VAL A 69 8.24 -0.77 -5.33
N TRP A 70 8.28 -2.05 -4.91
CA TRP A 70 7.96 -2.44 -3.53
C TRP A 70 8.92 -1.81 -2.51
N ALA A 71 10.23 -1.83 -2.78
CA ALA A 71 11.23 -1.26 -1.90
C ALA A 71 11.04 0.25 -1.70
N LEU A 72 10.69 0.99 -2.77
CA LEU A 72 10.35 2.41 -2.69
C LEU A 72 9.09 2.65 -1.84
N SER A 73 8.07 1.80 -2.00
CA SER A 73 6.83 1.86 -1.23
C SER A 73 7.04 1.59 0.26
N ASP A 74 7.80 0.54 0.60
CA ASP A 74 8.18 0.19 1.96
C ASP A 74 9.00 1.30 2.60
N LEU A 75 10.01 1.80 1.88
CA LEU A 75 10.87 2.88 2.35
C LEU A 75 10.07 4.17 2.61
N ALA A 76 9.11 4.51 1.75
CA ALA A 76 8.20 5.63 1.98
C ALA A 76 7.42 5.44 3.29
N ASN A 77 6.87 4.24 3.52
CA ASN A 77 6.17 3.93 4.76
C ASN A 77 7.08 4.07 5.99
N PHE A 78 8.32 3.57 5.92
CA PHE A 78 9.28 3.66 7.03
C PHE A 78 9.65 5.11 7.35
N TYR A 79 9.86 5.96 6.33
CA TYR A 79 10.11 7.39 6.52
C TYR A 79 8.92 8.13 7.16
N TRP A 80 7.70 7.74 6.80
CA TRP A 80 6.50 8.28 7.45
C TRP A 80 6.41 7.86 8.92
N LEU A 81 6.58 6.57 9.21
CA LEU A 81 6.44 6.03 10.56
C LEU A 81 7.58 6.44 11.51
N GLN A 82 8.78 6.71 10.99
CA GLN A 82 9.90 7.15 11.81
C GLN A 82 9.78 8.63 12.21
N ASP A 83 9.59 9.52 11.23
CA ASP A 83 9.77 10.97 11.40
C ASP A 83 8.66 11.81 10.73
N GLU A 84 7.58 11.21 10.23
CA GLU A 84 6.52 11.87 9.46
C GLU A 84 7.08 12.70 8.27
N ASN A 85 8.18 12.22 7.66
CA ASN A 85 8.88 12.96 6.60
C ASN A 85 8.10 12.94 5.28
N LYS A 86 7.10 13.81 5.18
CA LYS A 86 6.20 13.96 4.04
C LYS A 86 6.94 14.18 2.71
N GLU A 87 7.98 15.00 2.71
CA GLU A 87 8.73 15.30 1.47
C GLU A 87 9.39 14.02 0.92
N LYS A 88 10.07 13.27 1.78
CA LYS A 88 10.75 12.03 1.38
C LYS A 88 9.78 10.95 0.94
N VAL A 89 8.66 10.81 1.67
CA VAL A 89 7.56 9.91 1.28
C VAL A 89 7.08 10.21 -0.14
N LEU A 90 6.75 11.47 -0.41
CA LEU A 90 6.21 11.86 -1.71
C LEU A 90 7.24 11.70 -2.82
N GLU A 91 8.51 11.99 -2.57
CA GLU A 91 9.60 11.72 -3.51
C GLU A 91 9.61 10.24 -3.92
N LEU A 92 9.66 9.33 -2.94
CA LEU A 92 9.74 7.89 -3.16
C LEU A 92 8.51 7.33 -3.88
N LEU A 93 7.31 7.71 -3.44
CA LEU A 93 6.07 7.26 -4.07
C LEU A 93 5.90 7.79 -5.49
N ASN A 94 6.34 9.02 -5.78
CA ASN A 94 6.33 9.54 -7.15
C ASN A 94 7.32 8.78 -8.05
N ILE A 95 8.50 8.40 -7.54
CA ILE A 95 9.44 7.56 -8.29
C ILE A 95 8.79 6.20 -8.60
N ALA A 96 8.17 5.57 -7.60
CA ALA A 96 7.50 4.28 -7.74
C ALA A 96 6.36 4.33 -8.78
N ILE A 97 5.49 5.35 -8.69
CA ILE A 97 4.38 5.55 -9.63
C ILE A 97 4.90 5.83 -11.05
N ASN A 98 5.98 6.63 -11.19
CA ASN A 98 6.56 6.93 -12.48
C ASN A 98 7.17 5.68 -13.13
N GLN A 99 7.85 4.84 -12.35
CA GLN A 99 8.38 3.55 -12.82
C GLN A 99 7.25 2.67 -13.37
N MET A 100 6.13 2.55 -12.64
CA MET A 100 4.97 1.78 -13.10
C MET A 100 4.31 2.35 -14.37
N ASN A 101 4.37 3.67 -14.59
CA ASN A 101 3.78 4.30 -15.78
C ASN A 101 4.63 4.11 -17.05
N GLN A 102 5.92 3.83 -16.90
CA GLN A 102 6.86 3.69 -18.01
C GLN A 102 6.92 2.25 -18.56
N LEU A 103 6.44 1.29 -17.79
CA LEU A 103 6.56 -0.14 -18.07
C LEU A 103 5.22 -0.77 -18.43
N ASP A 104 5.28 -1.94 -19.05
CA ASP A 104 4.08 -2.67 -19.47
C ASP A 104 3.26 -3.14 -18.26
N LYS A 105 1.93 -3.19 -18.44
CA LYS A 105 1.00 -3.60 -17.38
C LYS A 105 1.26 -5.00 -16.83
N ASN A 106 1.93 -5.87 -17.59
CA ASN A 106 2.24 -7.24 -17.19
C ASN A 106 3.54 -7.35 -16.39
N THR A 107 4.30 -6.25 -16.25
CA THR A 107 5.56 -6.21 -15.48
C THR A 107 5.32 -6.27 -13.96
N PHE A 108 4.11 -5.96 -13.50
CA PHE A 108 3.77 -5.86 -12.07
C PHE A 108 2.57 -6.74 -11.72
N PRO A 109 2.76 -8.05 -11.59
CA PRO A 109 1.70 -8.98 -11.21
C PRO A 109 1.14 -8.74 -9.79
N PHE A 110 1.97 -8.30 -8.84
CA PHE A 110 1.64 -8.26 -7.41
C PHE A 110 1.44 -6.85 -6.87
N ILE A 111 2.08 -5.85 -7.48
CA ILE A 111 1.85 -4.43 -7.16
C ILE A 111 1.00 -3.73 -8.22
N ASN A 112 0.03 -2.95 -7.78
CA ASN A 112 -0.82 -2.18 -8.70
C ASN A 112 -0.76 -0.68 -8.41
N LYS A 113 -0.95 0.11 -9.47
CA LYS A 113 -0.87 1.57 -9.41
C LYS A 113 -1.81 2.17 -8.37
N GLY A 114 -3.05 1.66 -8.27
CA GLY A 114 -4.02 2.12 -7.29
C GLY A 114 -3.53 2.04 -5.84
N PHE A 115 -2.80 0.97 -5.48
CA PHE A 115 -2.23 0.80 -4.15
C PHE A 115 -1.23 1.91 -3.78
N LEU A 116 -0.31 2.26 -4.70
CA LEU A 116 0.66 3.35 -4.47
C LEU A 116 -0.02 4.72 -4.33
N TYR A 117 -1.04 5.00 -5.15
CA TYR A 117 -1.83 6.22 -5.02
C TYR A 117 -2.57 6.26 -3.69
N ASN A 118 -3.16 5.14 -3.27
CA ASN A 118 -3.83 5.05 -1.98
C ASN A 118 -2.88 5.36 -0.82
N GLN A 119 -1.69 4.76 -0.81
CA GLN A 119 -0.67 5.06 0.20
C GLN A 119 -0.30 6.55 0.21
N MET A 120 -0.08 7.14 -0.97
CA MET A 120 0.22 8.58 -1.10
C MET A 120 -0.93 9.44 -0.55
N TRP A 121 -2.17 9.11 -0.88
CA TRP A 121 -3.35 9.84 -0.43
C TRP A 121 -3.59 9.73 1.07
N GLN A 122 -3.40 8.55 1.66
CA GLN A 122 -3.50 8.37 3.10
C GLN A 122 -2.47 9.24 3.83
N ILE A 123 -1.22 9.25 3.38
CA ILE A 123 -0.18 10.08 4.00
C ILE A 123 -0.45 11.58 3.81
N LEU A 124 -0.88 12.00 2.62
CA LEU A 124 -1.29 13.39 2.38
C LEU A 124 -2.47 13.80 3.27
N ALA A 125 -3.48 12.95 3.43
CA ALA A 125 -4.61 13.22 4.29
C ALA A 125 -4.20 13.34 5.76
N LEU A 126 -3.35 12.44 6.26
CA LEU A 126 -2.78 12.50 7.61
C LEU A 126 -1.94 13.77 7.82
N ALA A 127 -1.25 14.23 6.79
CA ALA A 127 -0.50 15.49 6.80
C ALA A 127 -1.36 16.76 6.60
N GLY A 128 -2.69 16.64 6.65
CA GLY A 128 -3.63 17.77 6.56
C GLY A 128 -4.05 18.20 5.15
N ASP A 129 -3.65 17.46 4.11
CA ASP A 129 -3.91 17.82 2.70
C ASP A 129 -5.17 17.16 2.11
N SER A 130 -6.16 16.78 2.93
CA SER A 130 -7.35 16.04 2.47
C SER A 130 -8.11 16.73 1.33
N ALA A 131 -8.13 18.07 1.29
CA ALA A 131 -8.76 18.81 0.18
C ALA A 131 -8.03 18.60 -1.16
N LYS A 132 -6.70 18.60 -1.13
CA LYS A 132 -5.85 18.34 -2.31
C LYS A 132 -6.00 16.89 -2.78
N VAL A 133 -6.05 15.94 -1.83
CA VAL A 133 -6.32 14.52 -2.12
C VAL A 133 -7.66 14.36 -2.83
N ASN A 134 -8.73 14.99 -2.30
CA ASN A 134 -10.05 14.92 -2.89
C ASN A 134 -10.08 15.49 -4.33
N GLN A 135 -9.41 16.62 -4.58
CA GLN A 135 -9.27 17.19 -5.92
C GLN A 135 -8.56 16.22 -6.88
N GLN A 136 -7.45 15.60 -6.45
CA GLN A 136 -6.72 14.63 -7.27
C GLN A 136 -7.57 13.41 -7.61
N ILE A 137 -8.31 12.87 -6.63
CA ILE A 137 -9.20 11.73 -6.83
C ILE A 137 -10.25 12.04 -7.91
N HIS A 138 -10.90 13.21 -7.84
CA HIS A 138 -11.92 13.59 -8.82
C HIS A 138 -11.34 13.75 -10.23
N ILE A 139 -10.14 14.32 -10.38
CA ILE A 139 -9.46 14.42 -11.68
C ILE A 139 -9.19 13.03 -12.26
N ILE A 140 -8.74 12.08 -11.43
CA ILE A 140 -8.47 10.72 -11.87
C ILE A 140 -9.75 10.00 -12.29
N ILE A 141 -10.83 10.10 -11.50
CA ILE A 141 -12.12 9.50 -11.85
C ILE A 141 -12.58 10.01 -13.22
N GLN A 142 -12.54 11.33 -13.44
CA GLN A 142 -12.92 11.93 -14.72
C GLN A 142 -12.08 11.38 -15.88
N ASN A 143 -10.77 11.28 -15.70
CA ASN A 143 -9.88 10.80 -16.76
C ASN A 143 -10.00 9.31 -17.05
N GLU A 144 -10.16 8.50 -16.01
CA GLU A 144 -10.18 7.04 -16.14
C GLU A 144 -11.53 6.54 -16.63
N GLU A 145 -12.66 7.03 -16.10
CA GLU A 145 -14.00 6.59 -16.54
C GLU A 145 -14.28 6.89 -18.02
N LEU A 146 -13.68 7.96 -18.58
CA LEU A 146 -13.79 8.29 -20.01
C LEU A 146 -13.11 7.26 -20.94
N ARG A 147 -12.22 6.40 -20.41
CA ARG A 147 -11.38 5.49 -21.19
C ARG A 147 -12.00 4.11 -21.43
N ASN A 148 -13.30 3.89 -21.14
CA ASN A 148 -13.97 2.57 -21.20
C ASN A 148 -13.16 1.48 -20.48
N CYS A 149 -12.95 1.67 -19.18
CA CYS A 149 -12.06 0.83 -18.39
C CYS A 149 -12.53 -0.63 -18.28
N SER A 150 -11.55 -1.53 -18.09
CA SER A 150 -11.79 -2.91 -17.68
C SER A 150 -12.59 -2.99 -16.38
N LYS A 151 -13.32 -4.11 -16.22
CA LYS A 151 -14.10 -4.40 -15.00
C LYS A 151 -13.25 -4.33 -13.72
N THR A 152 -11.98 -4.69 -13.80
CA THR A 152 -11.02 -4.51 -12.69
C THR A 152 -10.14 -3.28 -12.97
N ASN A 153 -10.15 -2.30 -12.06
CA ASN A 153 -9.32 -1.10 -12.13
C ASN A 153 -8.99 -0.64 -10.71
N SER A 154 -7.78 -0.96 -10.24
CA SER A 154 -7.38 -0.65 -8.87
C SER A 154 -7.32 0.85 -8.58
N LEU A 155 -7.03 1.69 -9.58
CA LEU A 155 -6.98 3.13 -9.40
C LEU A 155 -8.38 3.69 -9.12
N LEU A 156 -9.38 3.28 -9.92
CA LEU A 156 -10.78 3.65 -9.68
C LEU A 156 -11.31 3.06 -8.38
N PHE A 157 -10.96 1.81 -8.04
CA PHE A 157 -11.29 1.21 -6.75
C PHE A 157 -10.83 2.13 -5.60
N TYR A 158 -9.55 2.48 -5.55
CA TYR A 158 -9.01 3.29 -4.45
C TYR A 158 -9.49 4.75 -4.47
N CYS A 159 -9.80 5.32 -5.64
CA CYS A 159 -10.47 6.63 -5.73
C CYS A 159 -11.80 6.62 -4.97
N TYR A 160 -12.70 5.70 -5.31
CA TYR A 160 -14.01 5.61 -4.68
C TYR A 160 -13.92 5.17 -3.21
N PHE A 161 -12.98 4.29 -2.88
CA PHE A 161 -12.71 3.88 -1.51
C PHE A 161 -12.32 5.06 -0.61
N ASN A 162 -11.38 5.91 -1.05
CA ASN A 162 -10.96 7.08 -0.28
C ASN A 162 -12.08 8.13 -0.16
N LEU A 163 -12.88 8.35 -1.21
CA LEU A 163 -14.07 9.20 -1.09
C LEU A 163 -15.06 8.65 -0.05
N ALA A 164 -15.20 7.32 0.04
CA ALA A 164 -16.05 6.69 1.04
C ALA A 164 -15.53 6.89 2.46
N LEU A 165 -14.20 6.82 2.66
CA LEU A 165 -13.58 7.14 3.94
C LEU A 165 -13.84 8.60 4.35
N PHE A 166 -13.67 9.56 3.43
CA PHE A 166 -13.98 10.96 3.72
C PHE A 166 -15.47 11.20 4.04
N ALA A 167 -16.39 10.46 3.41
CA ALA A 167 -17.81 10.51 3.75
C ALA A 167 -18.08 9.89 5.14
N TYR A 168 -17.38 8.80 5.47
CA TYR A 168 -17.51 8.12 6.76
C TYR A 168 -17.05 8.98 7.92
N GLU A 169 -15.93 9.69 7.77
CA GLU A 169 -15.42 10.66 8.75
C GLU A 169 -16.42 11.79 9.05
N ARG A 170 -17.29 12.13 8.09
CA ARG A 170 -18.36 13.13 8.24
C ARG A 170 -19.68 12.53 8.75
N GLY A 171 -19.75 11.23 9.00
CA GLY A 171 -20.97 10.52 9.39
C GLY A 171 -21.98 10.34 8.26
N GLU A 172 -21.59 10.53 7.00
CA GLU A 172 -22.45 10.41 5.81
C GLU A 172 -22.62 8.93 5.38
N TYR A 173 -23.18 8.08 6.24
CA TYR A 173 -23.14 6.61 6.06
C TYR A 173 -23.78 6.09 4.78
N GLU A 174 -24.92 6.64 4.34
CA GLU A 174 -25.57 6.23 3.09
C GLU A 174 -24.66 6.51 1.88
N LYS A 175 -23.99 7.65 1.89
CA LYS A 175 -23.04 8.03 0.84
C LYS A 175 -21.79 7.17 0.90
N THR A 176 -21.28 6.87 2.10
CA THR A 176 -20.19 5.89 2.28
C THR A 176 -20.55 4.55 1.64
N ILE A 177 -21.73 4.00 1.91
CA ILE A 177 -22.18 2.73 1.32
C ILE A 177 -22.26 2.83 -0.21
N SER A 178 -22.84 3.92 -0.74
CA SER A 178 -22.93 4.14 -2.19
C SER A 178 -21.55 4.17 -2.86
N LEU A 179 -20.59 4.88 -2.24
CA LEU A 179 -19.21 4.98 -2.73
C LEU A 179 -18.46 3.65 -2.61
N LEU A 180 -18.65 2.89 -1.53
CA LEU A 180 -18.04 1.56 -1.39
C LEU A 180 -18.59 0.59 -2.44
N ARG A 181 -19.91 0.57 -2.69
CA ARG A 181 -20.49 -0.22 -3.79
C ARG A 181 -19.83 0.12 -5.13
N ARG A 182 -19.64 1.41 -5.39
CA ARG A 182 -18.95 1.88 -6.60
C ARG A 182 -17.48 1.45 -6.63
N ALA A 183 -16.76 1.54 -5.51
CA ALA A 183 -15.38 1.07 -5.41
C ALA A 183 -15.27 -0.41 -5.78
N TYR A 184 -16.06 -1.28 -5.13
CA TYR A 184 -16.02 -2.72 -5.37
C TYR A 184 -16.43 -3.11 -6.79
N SER A 185 -17.17 -2.26 -7.52
CA SER A 185 -17.49 -2.51 -8.94
C SER A 185 -16.25 -2.54 -9.85
N TYR A 186 -15.12 -2.03 -9.35
CA TYR A 186 -13.79 -2.06 -9.99
C TYR A 186 -12.83 -3.10 -9.39
N SER A 187 -13.34 -4.02 -8.57
CA SER A 187 -12.56 -5.09 -7.94
C SER A 187 -13.02 -6.47 -8.39
N GLU A 188 -12.24 -7.51 -8.04
CA GLU A 188 -12.62 -8.90 -8.29
C GLU A 188 -13.69 -9.42 -7.32
N ILE A 189 -13.98 -8.66 -6.26
CA ILE A 189 -14.97 -9.04 -5.26
C ILE A 189 -16.35 -9.11 -5.88
N LYS A 190 -17.03 -10.21 -5.59
CA LYS A 190 -18.39 -10.49 -6.04
C LYS A 190 -19.33 -9.41 -5.52
N GLN A 191 -19.98 -8.69 -6.43
CA GLN A 191 -20.95 -7.66 -6.08
C GLN A 191 -22.08 -8.20 -5.20
N GLU A 192 -22.41 -9.48 -5.35
CA GLU A 192 -23.41 -10.15 -4.53
C GLU A 192 -23.06 -10.15 -3.03
N GLU A 193 -21.78 -10.14 -2.65
CA GLU A 193 -21.38 -10.05 -1.25
C GLU A 193 -21.67 -8.67 -0.66
N ILE A 194 -21.40 -7.61 -1.42
CA ILE A 194 -21.71 -6.23 -1.03
C ILE A 194 -23.23 -6.06 -0.90
N GLU A 195 -23.99 -6.54 -1.87
CA GLU A 195 -25.46 -6.41 -1.84
C GLU A 195 -26.08 -7.16 -0.66
N ARG A 196 -25.56 -8.33 -0.27
CA ARG A 196 -26.02 -9.02 0.95
C ARG A 196 -25.84 -8.18 2.20
N ILE A 197 -24.69 -7.52 2.37
CA ILE A 197 -24.43 -6.66 3.53
C ILE A 197 -25.38 -5.45 3.49
N VAL A 198 -25.57 -4.83 2.33
CA VAL A 198 -26.45 -3.67 2.14
C VAL A 198 -27.91 -4.00 2.46
N GLN A 199 -28.38 -5.20 2.09
CA GLN A 199 -29.75 -5.67 2.31
C GLN A 199 -30.00 -6.24 3.72
N SER A 200 -28.96 -6.43 4.53
CA SER A 200 -29.11 -6.94 5.90
C SER A 200 -29.88 -5.98 6.81
N ASP A 201 -30.36 -6.50 7.95
CA ASP A 201 -31.05 -5.70 8.98
C ASP A 201 -30.09 -4.92 9.91
N LEU A 202 -28.81 -4.80 9.53
CA LEU A 202 -27.81 -4.07 10.29
C LEU A 202 -28.03 -2.55 10.24
N THR A 203 -27.54 -1.84 11.26
CA THR A 203 -27.45 -0.38 11.21
C THR A 203 -26.50 0.07 10.10
N LEU A 204 -26.69 1.27 9.56
CA LEU A 204 -25.82 1.80 8.49
C LEU A 204 -24.34 1.78 8.88
N GLN A 205 -24.03 2.17 10.12
CA GLN A 205 -22.67 2.13 10.65
C GLN A 205 -22.09 0.71 10.65
N ARG A 206 -22.87 -0.31 11.06
CA ARG A 206 -22.44 -1.71 11.03
C ARG A 206 -22.25 -2.21 9.61
N LYS A 207 -23.13 -1.85 8.68
CA LYS A 207 -22.98 -2.17 7.25
C LYS A 207 -21.68 -1.60 6.69
N VAL A 208 -21.37 -0.34 6.99
CA VAL A 208 -20.10 0.28 6.59
C VAL A 208 -18.92 -0.50 7.16
N GLY A 209 -18.95 -0.83 8.46
CA GLY A 209 -17.89 -1.61 9.09
C GLY A 209 -17.66 -2.97 8.44
N GLU A 210 -18.73 -3.71 8.12
CA GLU A 210 -18.63 -5.00 7.42
C GLU A 210 -18.09 -4.85 6.01
N ILE A 211 -18.57 -3.87 5.24
CA ILE A 211 -18.08 -3.62 3.87
C ILE A 211 -16.60 -3.23 3.90
N LEU A 212 -16.18 -2.31 4.78
CA LEU A 212 -14.77 -1.91 4.91
C LEU A 212 -13.87 -3.10 5.30
N SER A 213 -14.37 -4.04 6.11
CA SER A 213 -13.62 -5.23 6.52
C SER A 213 -13.27 -6.15 5.34
N LEU A 214 -13.99 -6.06 4.22
CA LEU A 214 -13.70 -6.86 3.04
C LEU A 214 -12.34 -6.47 2.45
N VAL A 215 -11.94 -5.19 2.44
CA VAL A 215 -10.60 -4.79 1.95
C VAL A 215 -9.48 -5.52 2.70
N ASN A 216 -9.61 -5.61 4.02
CA ASN A 216 -8.65 -6.31 4.87
C ASN A 216 -8.63 -7.82 4.65
N ARG A 217 -9.68 -8.42 4.08
CA ARG A 217 -9.68 -9.86 3.75
C ARG A 217 -8.94 -10.15 2.46
N PHE A 218 -8.84 -9.20 1.53
CA PHE A 218 -8.23 -9.43 0.21
C PHE A 218 -6.78 -8.91 0.10
N LEU A 219 -6.33 -8.02 0.99
CA LEU A 219 -4.93 -7.59 1.07
C LEU A 219 -3.99 -8.64 1.69
N TYR A 220 -4.53 -9.71 2.30
CA TYR A 220 -3.76 -10.78 2.96
C TYR A 220 -3.71 -12.09 2.16
N PHE A 221 -4.15 -12.11 0.90
CA PHE A 221 -4.14 -13.33 0.07
C PHE A 221 -3.13 -13.27 -1.09
N GLU A 222 -1.97 -12.64 -0.90
CA GLU A 222 -0.77 -12.92 -1.72
C GLU A 222 0.49 -12.78 -0.85
N SER A 223 0.76 -13.78 -0.02
CA SER A 223 2.06 -14.02 0.64
C SER A 223 2.35 -15.50 0.70
#